data_AF-A0A918BJT9-F1
#
_entry.id   AF-A0A918BJT9-F1
#
_cell.length_a   1.000
_cell.length_b   1.000
_cell.length_c   1.000
_cell.angle_alpha   90.00
_cell.angle_beta   90.00
_cell.angle_gamma   90.00
#
_symmetry.space_group_name_H-M   'P 1'
#
loop_
_entity.id
_entity.type
_entity.pdbx_description
1 polymer ?
#
loop_
_entity_poly.entity_id
_entity_poly.type
_entity_poly.pdbx_seq_one_letter_code
_entity_poly.pdbx_strand_id
1 'polypeptide(L)'
;MTNKRTADRLEPGTVIRAALERLDEKGLEALSPRAVAARLGVRMNTVLWHVKTKARMLELMADAVLGEVPLDDLPSAPAERARELARRVRRALLPTATAPHSSSAPTSPNPTPRASRRRSSPRSWRPG
;
A
#
# COMPACT_ATOMS: atom_id res chain seq x y z
N MET A 1 7.66 17.12 21.00
CA MET A 1 6.83 16.05 21.58
C MET A 1 6.98 14.78 20.76
N THR A 2 7.36 13.70 21.44
CA THR A 2 7.92 12.45 20.90
C THR A 2 6.79 11.49 20.50
N ASN A 3 6.71 11.10 19.22
CA ASN A 3 5.77 10.07 18.76
C ASN A 3 6.26 8.67 19.18
N LYS A 4 6.32 8.43 20.50
CA LYS A 4 6.84 7.21 21.14
C LYS A 4 5.75 6.15 21.36
N ARG A 5 4.48 6.45 21.05
CA ARG A 5 3.33 5.56 21.28
C ARG A 5 2.99 4.62 20.12
N THR A 6 3.53 4.85 18.92
CA THR A 6 3.31 3.99 17.75
C THR A 6 4.28 2.82 17.66
N ALA A 7 5.49 2.97 18.21
CA ALA A 7 6.50 1.91 18.22
C ALA A 7 6.22 0.81 19.25
N ASP A 8 5.37 1.10 20.25
CA ASP A 8 5.15 0.24 21.42
C ASP A 8 4.04 -0.81 21.23
N ARG A 9 3.36 -0.79 20.07
CA ARG A 9 2.42 -1.85 19.70
C ARG A 9 2.35 -2.01 18.19
N LEU A 10 3.49 -2.25 17.56
CA LEU A 10 3.48 -2.74 16.19
C LEU A 10 2.83 -4.13 16.23
N GLU A 11 1.55 -4.21 15.90
CA GLU A 11 0.86 -5.50 15.86
C GLU A 11 1.39 -6.33 14.67
N PRO A 12 1.54 -7.65 14.81
CA PRO A 12 1.99 -8.52 13.71
C PRO A 12 1.20 -8.29 12.43
N GLY A 13 -0.11 -8.07 12.53
CA GLY A 13 -0.97 -7.79 11.37
C GLY A 13 -0.59 -6.52 10.59
N THR A 14 -0.02 -5.51 11.23
CA THR A 14 0.45 -4.30 10.55
C THR A 14 1.72 -4.57 9.73
N VAL A 15 2.61 -5.42 10.23
CA VAL A 15 3.81 -5.85 9.50
C VAL A 15 3.40 -6.65 8.26
N ILE A 16 2.46 -7.58 8.42
CA ILE A 16 2.00 -8.44 7.32
C ILE A 16 1.24 -7.67 6.26
N ARG A 17 0.36 -6.74 6.64
CA ARG A 17 -0.33 -5.86 5.68
C ARG A 17 0.66 -5.05 4.84
N ALA A 18 1.65 -4.43 5.48
CA ALA A 18 2.69 -3.68 4.77
C ALA A 18 3.55 -4.56 3.86
N ALA A 19 3.73 -5.84 4.21
CA ALA A 19 4.43 -6.81 3.36
C ALA A 19 3.60 -7.21 2.14
N LEU A 20 2.28 -7.41 2.29
CA LEU A 20 1.35 -7.69 1.19
C LEU A 20 1.27 -6.51 0.22
N GLU A 21 1.08 -5.28 0.71
CA GLU A 21 1.11 -4.07 -0.14
C GLU A 21 2.42 -3.96 -0.93
N ARG A 22 3.55 -4.30 -0.29
CA ARG A 22 4.86 -4.22 -0.93
C ARG A 22 5.07 -5.31 -1.98
N LEU A 23 4.44 -6.48 -1.80
CA LEU A 23 4.38 -7.55 -2.77
C LEU A 23 3.57 -7.10 -4.00
N ASP A 24 2.42 -6.47 -3.79
CA ASP A 24 1.56 -5.97 -4.86
C ASP A 24 2.22 -4.85 -5.69
N GLU A 25 2.93 -3.93 -5.03
CA GLU A 25 3.54 -2.77 -5.69
C GLU A 25 4.80 -3.10 -6.53
N LYS A 26 5.57 -4.10 -6.12
CA LYS A 26 6.96 -4.30 -6.61
C LYS A 26 7.35 -5.76 -6.81
N GLY A 27 6.46 -6.71 -6.53
CA GLY A 27 6.71 -8.13 -6.66
C GLY A 27 7.60 -8.74 -5.57
N LEU A 28 7.75 -10.06 -5.64
CA LEU A 28 8.38 -10.89 -4.62
C LEU A 28 9.89 -10.63 -4.45
N GLU A 29 10.58 -10.28 -5.54
CA GLU A 29 12.02 -10.02 -5.53
C GLU A 29 12.39 -8.83 -4.65
N ALA A 30 11.55 -7.80 -4.66
CA ALA A 30 11.75 -6.59 -3.88
C ALA A 30 11.24 -6.72 -2.43
N LEU A 31 10.65 -7.87 -2.06
CA LEU A 31 10.12 -8.13 -0.73
C LEU A 31 11.21 -8.62 0.23
N SER A 32 11.44 -7.85 1.29
CA SER A 32 12.34 -8.22 2.39
C SER A 32 11.89 -7.58 3.70
N PRO A 33 12.27 -8.13 4.87
CA PRO A 33 12.05 -7.47 6.16
C PRO A 33 12.63 -6.04 6.20
N ARG A 34 13.69 -5.76 5.44
CA ARG A 34 14.29 -4.41 5.29
C ARG A 34 13.36 -3.47 4.57
N ALA A 35 12.81 -3.90 3.44
CA ALA A 35 11.84 -3.11 2.69
C ALA A 35 10.57 -2.83 3.51
N VAL A 36 10.10 -3.81 4.28
CA VAL A 36 8.92 -3.66 5.16
C VAL A 36 9.20 -2.68 6.31
N ALA A 37 10.35 -2.80 6.99
CA ALA A 37 10.74 -1.87 8.04
C ALA A 37 10.86 -0.42 7.52
N ALA A 38 11.48 -0.26 6.34
CA ALA A 38 11.61 1.05 5.68
C ALA A 38 10.24 1.65 5.33
N ARG A 39 9.31 0.84 4.79
CA ARG A 39 7.93 1.27 4.49
C ARG A 39 7.20 1.75 5.75
N LEU A 40 7.31 0.99 6.84
CA LEU A 40 6.64 1.29 8.10
C LEU A 40 7.32 2.43 8.90
N GLY A 41 8.51 2.89 8.49
CA GLY A 41 9.28 3.88 9.23
C GLY A 41 9.76 3.38 10.60
N VAL A 42 9.88 2.06 10.78
CA VAL A 42 10.28 1.42 12.05
C VAL A 42 11.69 0.84 11.95
N ARG A 43 12.29 0.54 13.11
CA ARG A 43 13.59 -0.14 13.13
C ARG A 43 13.45 -1.58 12.63
N MET A 44 14.48 -2.03 11.90
CA MET A 44 14.62 -3.43 11.47
C MET A 44 14.36 -4.44 12.59
N ASN A 45 14.94 -4.18 13.77
CA ASN A 45 14.82 -5.09 14.90
C ASN A 45 13.36 -5.30 15.34
N THR A 46 12.51 -4.29 15.18
CA THR A 46 11.07 -4.38 15.48
C THR A 46 10.40 -5.37 14.52
N VAL A 47 10.62 -5.24 13.20
CA VAL A 47 10.06 -6.17 12.21
C VAL A 47 10.56 -7.60 12.44
N LEU A 48 11.87 -7.77 12.64
CA LEU A 48 12.45 -9.08 12.94
C LEU A 48 11.92 -9.69 14.23
N TRP A 49 11.52 -8.89 15.22
CA TRP A 49 10.91 -9.42 16.42
C TRP A 49 9.58 -10.14 16.11
N HIS A 50 8.78 -9.61 15.18
CA HIS A 50 7.51 -10.20 14.76
C HIS A 50 7.68 -11.37 13.79
N VAL A 51 8.54 -11.25 12.78
CA VAL A 51 8.60 -12.24 11.69
C VAL A 51 9.78 -13.20 11.81
N LYS A 52 10.85 -12.84 12.54
CA LYS A 52 12.11 -13.60 12.70
C LYS A 52 12.92 -13.81 11.41
N THR A 53 12.30 -14.29 10.34
CA THR A 53 12.94 -14.61 9.06
C THR A 53 12.06 -14.19 7.87
N LYS A 54 12.64 -14.12 6.65
CA LYS A 54 11.86 -13.91 5.42
C LYS A 54 10.86 -15.06 5.18
N ALA A 55 11.27 -16.30 5.45
CA ALA A 55 10.41 -17.48 5.29
C ALA A 55 9.18 -17.39 6.20
N ARG A 56 9.37 -17.10 7.49
CA ARG A 56 8.26 -16.96 8.44
C ARG A 56 7.38 -15.75 8.12
N MET A 57 7.94 -14.67 7.58
CA MET A 57 7.14 -13.56 7.05
C MET A 57 6.22 -14.00 5.90
N LEU A 58 6.74 -14.81 4.96
CA LEU A 58 5.95 -15.34 3.85
C LEU A 58 4.85 -16.31 4.33
N GLU A 59 5.13 -17.15 5.32
CA GLU A 59 4.12 -18.00 5.96
C GLU A 59 2.99 -17.16 6.57
N LEU A 60 3.34 -16.14 7.36
CA LEU A 60 2.36 -15.25 7.98
C LEU A 60 1.54 -14.45 6.94
N MET A 61 2.14 -14.11 5.80
CA MET A 61 1.43 -13.50 4.68
C MET A 61 0.45 -14.48 4.03
N ALA A 62 0.85 -15.74 3.84
CA ALA A 62 -0.03 -16.78 3.33
C ALA A 62 -1.19 -17.06 4.30
N ASP A 63 -0.90 -17.14 5.61
CA ASP A 63 -1.91 -17.30 6.66
C ASP A 63 -2.93 -16.15 6.64
N ALA A 64 -2.46 -14.91 6.45
CA ALA A 64 -3.35 -13.75 6.34
C ALA A 64 -4.27 -13.83 5.11
N VAL A 65 -3.72 -14.15 3.94
CA VAL A 65 -4.50 -14.29 2.69
C VAL A 65 -5.51 -15.44 2.79
N LEU A 66 -5.11 -16.58 3.36
CA LEU A 66 -5.99 -17.72 3.56
C LEU A 66 -7.05 -17.46 4.62
N GLY A 67 -6.73 -16.67 5.65
CA GLY A 67 -7.66 -16.26 6.71
C GLY A 67 -8.79 -15.35 6.22
N GLU A 68 -8.63 -14.70 5.06
CA GLU A 68 -9.68 -13.90 4.42
C GLU A 68 -10.67 -14.74 3.60
N VAL A 69 -10.38 -16.03 3.38
CA VAL A 69 -11.27 -16.91 2.63
C VAL A 69 -12.55 -17.16 3.43
N PRO A 70 -13.73 -16.72 2.94
CA PRO A 70 -14.98 -16.92 3.65
C PRO A 70 -15.32 -18.42 3.70
N LEU A 71 -15.76 -18.89 4.87
CA LEU A 71 -16.15 -20.30 5.12
C LEU A 71 -17.66 -20.47 5.34
N ASP A 72 -18.41 -19.38 5.21
CA ASP A 72 -19.86 -19.29 5.19
C ASP A 72 -20.45 -19.76 3.85
N ASP A 73 -21.73 -20.12 3.88
CA ASP A 73 -22.53 -20.52 2.71
C ASP A 73 -21.89 -21.62 1.85
N LEU A 74 -21.26 -22.59 2.51
CA LEU A 74 -20.65 -23.72 1.84
C LEU A 74 -21.68 -24.80 1.49
N PRO A 75 -21.56 -25.44 0.30
CA PRO A 75 -22.38 -26.59 -0.05
C PRO A 75 -22.33 -27.71 1.00
N SER A 76 -23.46 -28.37 1.21
CA SER A 76 -23.55 -29.52 2.11
C SER A 76 -22.82 -30.74 1.56
N ALA A 77 -22.87 -30.96 0.24
CA ALA A 77 -22.21 -32.05 -0.46
C ALA A 77 -20.67 -31.93 -0.39
N PRO A 78 -19.93 -32.94 0.12
CA PRO A 78 -18.48 -32.85 0.32
C PRO A 78 -17.67 -32.49 -0.93
N ALA A 79 -18.02 -33.08 -2.08
CA ALA A 79 -17.34 -32.82 -3.35
C ALA A 79 -17.54 -31.37 -3.83
N GLU A 80 -18.75 -30.83 -3.68
CA GLU A 80 -19.07 -29.45 -4.08
C GLU A 80 -18.43 -28.45 -3.12
N ARG A 81 -18.44 -28.74 -1.82
CA ARG A 81 -17.74 -27.96 -0.80
C ARG A 81 -16.26 -27.84 -1.08
N ALA A 82 -15.60 -28.97 -1.38
CA ALA A 82 -14.18 -28.98 -1.70
C ALA A 82 -13.87 -28.13 -2.96
N ARG A 83 -14.71 -28.24 -4.00
CA ARG A 83 -14.59 -27.43 -5.22
C ARG A 83 -14.80 -25.94 -4.96
N GLU A 84 -15.74 -25.58 -4.09
CA GLU A 84 -16.01 -24.18 -3.72
C GLU A 84 -14.84 -23.59 -2.93
N LEU A 85 -14.36 -24.30 -1.91
CA LEU A 85 -13.19 -23.88 -1.14
C LEU A 85 -11.94 -23.71 -2.01
N ALA A 86 -11.67 -24.67 -2.90
CA ALA A 86 -10.56 -24.58 -3.84
C ALA A 86 -10.66 -23.35 -4.76
N ARG A 87 -11.88 -23.00 -5.22
CA ARG A 87 -12.13 -21.78 -6.00
C ARG A 87 -11.89 -20.52 -5.19
N ARG A 88 -12.35 -20.46 -3.93
CA ARG A 88 -12.15 -19.29 -3.06
C ARG A 88 -10.67 -19.09 -2.72
N VAL A 89 -9.96 -20.16 -2.33
CA VAL A 89 -8.51 -20.13 -2.08
C VAL A 89 -7.75 -19.69 -3.33
N ARG A 90 -8.09 -20.24 -4.50
CA ARG A 90 -7.47 -19.81 -5.77
C ARG A 90 -7.68 -18.32 -6.02
N ARG A 91 -8.88 -17.79 -5.75
CA ARG A 91 -9.18 -16.35 -5.93
C ARG A 91 -8.36 -15.48 -4.98
N ALA A 92 -8.15 -15.92 -3.74
CA ALA A 92 -7.34 -15.21 -2.75
C ALA A 92 -5.84 -15.20 -3.10
N LEU A 93 -5.33 -16.28 -3.70
CA LEU A 93 -3.93 -16.40 -4.10
C LEU A 93 -3.58 -15.68 -5.42
N LEU A 94 -4.56 -15.38 -6.25
CA LEU A 94 -4.32 -14.65 -7.49
C LEU A 94 -4.20 -13.16 -7.15
N PRO A 95 -3.18 -12.45 -7.70
CA PRO A 95 -3.12 -11.00 -7.63
C PRO A 95 -4.48 -10.45 -8.01
N THR A 96 -5.04 -9.53 -7.23
CA THR A 96 -6.30 -8.89 -7.56
C THR A 96 -6.08 -8.19 -8.89
N ALA A 97 -6.49 -8.83 -9.98
CA ALA A 97 -6.31 -8.35 -11.35
C ALA A 97 -7.28 -7.19 -11.61
N THR A 98 -7.21 -6.13 -10.81
CA THR A 98 -7.92 -4.87 -11.06
C THR A 98 -7.26 -3.74 -10.28
N ALA A 99 -6.13 -3.27 -10.78
CA ALA A 99 -5.83 -1.86 -10.77
C ALA A 99 -5.33 -1.51 -12.17
N PRO A 100 -6.20 -1.03 -13.09
CA PRO A 100 -5.68 -0.33 -14.24
C PRO A 100 -4.85 0.82 -13.68
N HIS A 101 -3.55 0.77 -13.95
CA HIS A 101 -2.65 1.91 -13.93
C HIS A 101 -3.26 2.98 -14.83
N SER A 102 -4.18 3.77 -14.26
CA SER A 102 -4.59 5.06 -14.78
C SER A 102 -3.40 6.00 -14.57
N SER A 103 -2.43 5.86 -15.47
CA SER A 103 -1.61 6.99 -15.86
C SER A 103 -2.52 7.96 -16.61
N SER A 104 -3.36 8.69 -15.87
CA SER A 104 -3.87 9.97 -16.35
C SER A 104 -2.87 11.01 -15.89
N ALA A 105 -1.91 11.29 -16.77
CA ALA A 105 -1.09 12.48 -16.66
C ALA A 105 -1.99 13.70 -16.43
N PRO A 106 -1.66 14.64 -15.52
CA PRO A 106 -2.32 15.92 -15.51
C PRO A 106 -1.92 16.63 -16.81
N THR A 107 -2.79 16.57 -17.82
CA THR A 107 -2.75 17.49 -18.95
C THR A 107 -3.03 18.87 -18.38
N SER A 108 -1.98 19.62 -18.08
CA SER A 108 -2.06 21.06 -17.96
C SER A 108 -1.95 21.63 -19.36
N PRO A 109 -2.99 22.24 -19.94
CA PRO A 109 -2.79 23.21 -21.00
C PRO A 109 -2.66 24.58 -20.33
N ASN A 110 -1.42 25.00 -20.09
CA ASN A 110 -1.10 26.41 -20.05
C ASN A 110 -0.88 26.90 -21.49
N PRO A 111 -1.71 27.81 -22.01
CA PRO A 111 -1.26 28.76 -23.02
C PRO A 111 -1.16 30.17 -22.42
N THR A 112 0.09 30.56 -22.18
CA THR A 112 0.75 31.88 -22.38
C THR A 112 -0.01 33.23 -22.29
N PRO A 113 0.72 34.31 -21.92
CA PRO A 113 0.15 35.54 -21.38
C PRO A 113 -0.38 36.47 -22.46
N ARG A 114 -1.55 37.07 -22.20
CA ARG A 114 -2.10 38.14 -23.04
C ARG A 114 -1.75 39.51 -22.44
N ALA A 115 -0.84 40.19 -23.11
CA ALA A 115 -0.62 41.61 -22.95
C ALA A 115 -1.91 42.39 -23.24
N SER A 116 -2.27 43.34 -22.38
CA SER A 116 -3.04 44.50 -22.79
C SER A 116 -2.50 45.76 -22.14
N ARG A 117 -2.45 46.78 -22.97
CA ARG A 117 -1.75 48.04 -22.83
C ARG A 117 -2.57 49.04 -22.00
N ARG A 118 -1.86 49.77 -21.13
CA ARG A 118 -1.77 51.25 -21.12
C ARG A 118 -2.96 52.06 -20.54
N ARG A 119 -2.68 52.79 -19.45
CA ARG A 119 -2.78 54.28 -19.31
C ARG A 119 -2.20 54.67 -17.94
N SER A 120 -1.14 55.48 -17.89
CA SER A 120 -1.20 56.94 -17.63
C SER A 120 -1.80 57.23 -16.25
N SER A 121 -1.05 57.69 -15.24
CA SER A 121 -0.47 59.04 -15.14
C SER A 121 0.35 59.22 -13.84
N PRO A 122 1.13 60.31 -13.71
CA PRO A 122 2.26 60.41 -12.78
C PRO A 122 1.91 61.13 -11.47
N ARG A 123 2.54 60.70 -10.37
CA ARG A 123 2.72 61.43 -9.09
C ARG A 123 3.41 60.49 -8.13
N SER A 124 4.36 60.85 -7.28
CA SER A 124 5.20 62.02 -7.08
C SER A 124 6.18 61.55 -6.00
N TRP A 125 7.47 61.70 -6.22
CA TRP A 125 8.53 61.26 -5.31
C TRP A 125 8.74 62.30 -4.21
N ARG A 126 8.79 61.88 -2.93
CA ARG A 126 9.43 62.58 -1.81
C ARG A 126 9.85 61.56 -0.75
N PRO A 127 11.11 61.57 -0.29
CA PRO A 127 11.41 61.33 1.10
C PRO A 127 11.92 62.62 1.75
N GLY A 128 11.43 62.90 2.95
CA GLY A 128 12.05 63.76 3.95
C GLY A 128 12.44 62.88 5.12
#